data_AF-A0A5B0LTZ3-F1
#
_entry.id   AF-A0A5B0LTZ3-F1
#
_cell.length_a   1.000
_cell.length_b   1.000
_cell.length_c   1.000
_cell.angle_alpha   90.00
_cell.angle_beta   90.00
_cell.angle_gamma   90.00
#
_symmetry.space_group_name_H-M   'P 1'
#
loop_
_entity.id
_entity.type
_entity.pdbx_description
1 polymer ?
#
loop_
_entity_poly.entity_id
_entity_poly.type
_entity_poly.pdbx_seq_one_letter_code
_entity_poly.pdbx_strand_id
1 'polypeptide(L)'
;MSDVYTSDYSTEFTGSDDTDHDEPTSSQNPQPTDMEQVVVRYLLSQGYKGPQILVILEERHGIKMSIQTLNRKRKLWGLQQRDLPRGPPPAIQASIRSSHSKGLNLKEIQARLYKETELDVSIRTIQRYLQQLNLRQQTNDLQDGKVSWDKVIECINHARTELLQTSAGYRSMHRILKRFYSISIPR
;
A
#
# COMPACT_ATOMS: atom_id res chain seq x y z
N MET A 1 5.88 -34.82 -61.66
CA MET A 1 4.87 -35.85 -61.98
C MET A 1 5.01 -36.97 -60.95
N SER A 2 3.89 -37.62 -60.61
CA SER A 2 3.76 -38.78 -59.71
C SER A 2 4.36 -38.65 -58.30
N ASP A 3 3.52 -38.24 -57.35
CA ASP A 3 3.47 -38.91 -56.04
C ASP A 3 2.74 -40.25 -56.21
N VAL A 4 3.24 -41.34 -55.63
CA VAL A 4 2.48 -42.57 -55.40
C VAL A 4 2.89 -43.14 -54.04
N TYR A 5 1.92 -43.22 -53.13
CA TYR A 5 2.03 -43.97 -51.88
C TYR A 5 1.91 -45.47 -52.16
N THR A 6 2.58 -46.31 -51.36
CA THR A 6 2.10 -47.66 -51.05
C THR A 6 2.57 -48.06 -49.66
N SER A 7 1.83 -48.97 -49.02
CA SER A 7 1.66 -49.00 -47.58
C SER A 7 1.58 -50.43 -47.02
N ASP A 8 1.59 -50.50 -45.69
CA ASP A 8 0.95 -51.51 -44.82
C ASP A 8 1.60 -52.86 -44.51
N TYR A 9 1.30 -53.29 -43.27
CA TYR A 9 1.27 -54.66 -42.72
C TYR A 9 2.62 -55.38 -42.42
N SER A 10 2.85 -56.18 -41.35
CA SER A 10 2.21 -56.47 -40.03
C SER A 10 3.05 -57.57 -39.30
N THR A 11 2.92 -57.94 -38.00
CA THR A 11 2.10 -57.46 -36.85
C THR A 11 2.82 -57.81 -35.53
N GLU A 12 2.64 -56.97 -34.51
CA GLU A 12 2.33 -57.24 -33.09
C GLU A 12 2.76 -58.56 -32.37
N PHE A 13 3.43 -58.36 -31.21
CA PHE A 13 3.09 -58.88 -29.85
C PHE A 13 4.03 -59.87 -29.13
N THR A 14 3.97 -59.81 -27.79
CA THR A 14 4.71 -60.56 -26.73
C THR A 14 6.12 -60.03 -26.40
N GLY A 15 6.42 -59.47 -25.22
CA GLY A 15 5.59 -59.10 -24.06
C GLY A 15 6.15 -59.59 -22.71
N SER A 16 6.57 -58.66 -21.84
CA SER A 16 6.79 -58.77 -20.37
C SER A 16 7.24 -57.38 -19.91
N ASP A 17 6.34 -56.48 -19.52
CA ASP A 17 5.75 -56.36 -18.17
C ASP A 17 6.76 -55.93 -17.09
N ASP A 18 7.18 -54.67 -17.18
CA ASP A 18 7.58 -53.85 -16.05
C ASP A 18 6.67 -52.61 -16.08
N THR A 19 5.50 -52.68 -15.42
CA THR A 19 4.69 -51.48 -15.18
C THR A 19 5.34 -50.62 -14.10
N ASP A 20 6.13 -49.63 -14.52
CA ASP A 20 6.42 -48.44 -13.72
C ASP A 20 5.12 -47.69 -13.46
N HIS A 21 4.37 -48.14 -12.45
CA HIS A 21 3.14 -47.49 -12.04
C HIS A 21 3.49 -46.23 -11.24
N ASP A 22 3.18 -45.06 -11.82
CA ASP A 22 3.18 -43.77 -11.13
C ASP A 22 2.29 -43.83 -9.88
N GLU A 23 2.92 -44.10 -8.73
CA GLU A 23 2.39 -43.79 -7.41
C GLU A 23 3.14 -42.56 -6.89
N PRO A 24 2.61 -41.33 -7.11
CA PRO A 24 3.13 -40.15 -6.46
C PRO A 24 2.71 -40.21 -4.99
N THR A 25 3.42 -41.02 -4.20
CA THR A 25 3.20 -41.13 -2.76
C THR A 25 3.56 -39.78 -2.13
N SER A 26 2.55 -38.90 -2.06
CA SER A 26 2.63 -37.53 -1.55
C SER A 26 2.78 -37.53 -0.02
N SER A 27 3.90 -38.09 0.43
CA SER A 27 4.42 -37.91 1.77
C SER A 27 5.19 -36.59 1.85
N GLN A 28 4.52 -35.50 1.43
CA GLN A 28 4.87 -34.17 1.91
C GLN A 28 4.50 -34.10 3.39
N ASN A 29 5.37 -34.68 4.23
CA ASN A 29 5.38 -34.39 5.65
C ASN A 29 5.89 -32.94 5.74
N PRO A 30 5.04 -31.94 6.04
CA PRO A 30 5.48 -30.55 6.03
C PRO A 30 6.59 -30.40 7.05
N GLN A 31 7.68 -29.71 6.67
CA GLN A 31 8.75 -29.44 7.62
C GLN A 31 8.15 -28.73 8.84
N PRO A 32 8.56 -29.06 10.08
CA PRO A 32 7.89 -28.55 11.28
C PRO A 32 7.83 -27.01 11.33
N THR A 33 8.80 -26.35 10.70
CA THR A 33 8.86 -24.90 10.48
C THR A 33 7.64 -24.32 9.75
N ASP A 34 7.08 -25.04 8.77
CA ASP A 34 5.98 -24.55 7.94
C ASP A 34 4.64 -24.68 8.67
N MET A 35 4.43 -25.79 9.40
CA MET A 35 3.23 -25.99 10.21
C MET A 35 3.14 -24.93 11.33
N GLU A 36 4.25 -24.64 12.01
CA GLU A 36 4.31 -23.55 13.00
C GLU A 36 3.90 -22.19 12.39
N GLN A 37 4.40 -21.87 11.20
CA GLN A 37 4.10 -20.61 10.53
C GLN A 37 2.60 -20.49 10.21
N VAL A 38 1.99 -21.56 9.69
CA VAL A 38 0.56 -21.62 9.37
C VAL A 38 -0.28 -21.45 10.64
N VAL A 39 0.02 -22.17 11.72
CA VAL A 39 -0.69 -22.06 13.00
C VAL A 39 -0.55 -20.66 13.60
N VAL A 40 0.67 -20.10 13.66
CA VAL A 40 0.87 -18.75 14.22
C VAL A 40 0.19 -17.67 13.36
N ARG A 41 0.18 -17.82 12.03
CA ARG A 41 -0.56 -16.92 11.13
C ARG A 41 -2.06 -17.00 11.35
N TYR A 42 -2.61 -18.21 11.54
CA TYR A 42 -4.01 -18.41 11.88
C TYR A 42 -4.36 -17.75 13.22
N LEU A 43 -3.60 -18.01 14.29
CA LEU A 43 -3.84 -17.41 15.61
C LEU A 43 -3.76 -15.87 15.60
N LEU A 44 -2.85 -15.29 14.80
CA LEU A 44 -2.78 -13.84 14.59
C LEU A 44 -4.01 -13.31 13.83
N SER A 45 -4.56 -14.06 12.86
CA SER A 45 -5.80 -13.69 12.15
C SER A 45 -7.03 -13.68 13.08
N GLN A 46 -7.04 -14.55 14.10
CA GLN A 46 -8.06 -14.58 15.16
C GLN A 46 -7.85 -13.49 16.25
N GLY A 47 -6.80 -12.68 16.13
CA GLY A 47 -6.52 -11.54 17.04
C GLY A 47 -5.80 -11.90 18.35
N TYR A 48 -5.34 -13.15 18.53
CA TYR A 48 -4.62 -13.55 19.74
C TYR A 48 -3.29 -12.81 19.92
N LYS A 49 -2.94 -12.49 21.17
CA LYS A 49 -1.70 -11.77 21.53
C LYS A 49 -0.58 -12.76 21.89
N GLY A 50 0.68 -12.31 21.82
CA GLY A 50 1.88 -13.14 22.00
C GLY A 50 1.83 -14.16 23.14
N PRO A 51 1.50 -13.79 24.39
CA PRO A 51 1.38 -14.74 25.49
C PRO A 51 0.27 -15.79 25.30
N GLN A 52 -0.88 -15.39 24.75
CA GLN A 52 -2.00 -16.31 24.46
C GLN A 52 -1.65 -17.29 23.34
N ILE A 53 -0.91 -16.83 22.32
CA ILE A 53 -0.38 -17.68 21.25
C ILE A 53 0.52 -18.78 21.82
N LEU A 54 1.37 -18.47 22.80
CA LEU A 54 2.23 -19.48 23.43
C LEU A 54 1.42 -20.56 24.16
N VAL A 55 0.41 -20.16 24.94
CA VAL A 55 -0.49 -21.10 25.63
C VAL A 55 -1.18 -22.03 24.64
N ILE A 56 -1.77 -21.46 23.58
CA ILE A 56 -2.49 -22.24 22.56
C ILE A 56 -1.55 -23.16 21.76
N LEU A 57 -0.32 -22.74 21.47
CA LEU A 57 0.70 -23.56 20.81
C LEU A 57 1.10 -24.77 21.67
N GLU A 58 1.30 -24.59 22.98
CA GLU A 58 1.66 -25.67 23.89
C GLU A 58 0.47 -26.62 24.12
N GLU A 59 -0.73 -26.10 24.41
CA GLU A 59 -1.92 -26.90 24.73
C GLU A 59 -2.51 -27.66 23.53
N ARG A 60 -2.62 -27.03 22.36
CA ARG A 60 -3.35 -27.61 21.20
C ARG A 60 -2.46 -28.25 20.16
N HIS A 61 -1.19 -27.87 20.11
CA HIS A 61 -0.25 -28.32 19.08
C HIS A 61 1.00 -29.00 19.65
N GLY A 62 1.22 -28.98 20.98
CA GLY A 62 2.42 -29.53 21.62
C GLY A 62 3.70 -28.72 21.33
N ILE A 63 3.58 -27.52 20.75
CA ILE A 63 4.71 -26.72 20.27
C ILE A 63 5.20 -25.81 21.39
N LYS A 64 6.16 -26.29 22.17
CA LYS A 64 6.80 -25.50 23.24
C LYS A 64 7.84 -24.54 22.66
N MET A 65 7.61 -23.22 22.77
CA MET A 65 8.61 -22.21 22.42
C MET A 65 8.62 -21.01 23.37
N SER A 66 9.77 -20.35 23.52
CA SER A 66 9.87 -19.14 24.32
C SER A 66 9.33 -17.92 23.55
N ILE A 67 8.95 -16.86 24.28
CA ILE A 67 8.49 -15.59 23.67
C ILE A 67 9.57 -14.96 22.76
N GLN A 68 10.86 -15.15 23.08
CA GLN A 68 11.98 -14.71 22.23
C GLN A 68 12.03 -15.53 20.93
N THR A 69 11.86 -16.85 21.00
CA THR A 69 11.80 -17.72 19.83
C THR A 69 10.61 -17.38 18.95
N LEU A 70 9.42 -17.18 19.52
CA LEU A 70 8.23 -16.73 18.79
C LEU A 70 8.47 -15.39 18.08
N ASN A 71 9.06 -14.40 18.76
CA ASN A 71 9.36 -13.10 18.16
C ASN A 71 10.42 -13.20 17.04
N ARG A 72 11.42 -14.07 17.18
CA ARG A 72 12.41 -14.35 16.14
C ARG A 72 11.76 -15.02 14.93
N LYS A 73 10.98 -16.08 15.11
CA LYS A 73 10.28 -16.79 14.03
C LYS A 73 9.27 -15.86 13.33
N ARG A 74 8.47 -15.10 14.07
CA ARG A 74 7.57 -14.06 13.52
C ARG A 74 8.30 -13.00 12.69
N LYS A 75 9.54 -12.64 13.03
CA LYS A 75 10.37 -11.74 12.20
C LYS A 75 10.77 -12.39 10.88
N LEU A 76 11.20 -13.65 10.91
CA LEU A 76 11.59 -14.42 9.72
C LEU A 76 10.39 -14.65 8.78
N TRP A 77 9.21 -14.90 9.34
CA TRP A 77 7.98 -15.18 8.62
C TRP A 77 7.19 -13.96 8.12
N GLY A 78 7.63 -12.72 8.39
CA GLY A 78 6.86 -11.51 8.07
C GLY A 78 5.51 -11.43 8.81
N LEU A 79 5.46 -11.92 10.05
CA LEU A 79 4.28 -11.94 10.93
C LEU A 79 4.40 -10.92 12.08
N GLN A 80 5.14 -9.82 11.89
CA GLN A 80 5.16 -8.70 12.82
C GLN A 80 3.97 -7.76 12.55
N GLN A 81 3.53 -7.02 13.56
CA GLN A 81 2.55 -5.94 13.38
C GLN A 81 3.07 -4.79 12.50
N ARG A 82 4.36 -4.80 12.15
CA ARG A 82 4.96 -3.89 11.17
C ARG A 82 4.61 -4.25 9.72
N ASP A 83 4.22 -5.51 9.49
CA ASP A 83 3.96 -6.09 8.17
C ASP A 83 2.46 -6.04 7.82
N LEU A 84 1.59 -5.79 8.81
CA LEU A 84 0.20 -5.40 8.56
C LEU A 84 0.15 -3.98 7.95
N PRO A 85 -0.84 -3.68 7.09
CA PRO A 85 -0.96 -2.37 6.46
C PRO A 85 -1.12 -1.27 7.52
N ARG A 86 -0.04 -0.51 7.74
CA ARG A 86 0.08 0.54 8.76
C ARG A 86 -0.74 1.82 8.45
N GLY A 87 -1.76 1.70 7.61
CA GLY A 87 -2.58 2.81 7.15
C GLY A 87 -3.54 3.33 8.22
N PRO A 88 -4.31 4.39 7.92
CA PRO A 88 -5.38 4.85 8.80
C PRO A 88 -6.50 3.78 8.92
N PRO A 89 -7.29 3.77 9.99
CA PRO A 89 -8.55 3.02 10.04
C PRO A 89 -9.46 3.34 8.83
N PRO A 90 -10.25 2.38 8.28
CA PRO A 90 -11.01 2.58 7.05
C PRO A 90 -11.92 3.82 7.04
N ALA A 91 -12.60 4.13 8.16
CA ALA A 91 -13.42 5.34 8.30
C ALA A 91 -12.58 6.63 8.11
N ILE A 92 -11.40 6.68 8.74
CA ILE A 92 -10.45 7.80 8.60
C ILE A 92 -9.91 7.85 7.17
N GLN A 93 -9.64 6.72 6.50
CA GLN A 93 -9.23 6.71 5.09
C GLN A 93 -10.30 7.33 4.18
N ALA A 94 -11.57 6.94 4.35
CA ALA A 94 -12.68 7.46 3.56
C ALA A 94 -12.87 8.98 3.79
N SER A 95 -12.84 9.42 5.04
CA SER A 95 -12.91 10.84 5.42
C SER A 95 -11.76 11.66 4.81
N ILE A 96 -10.52 11.19 4.93
CA ILE A 96 -9.34 11.87 4.36
C ILE A 96 -9.41 11.94 2.84
N ARG A 97 -9.78 10.84 2.15
CA ARG A 97 -9.96 10.84 0.68
C ARG A 97 -11.05 11.82 0.25
N SER A 98 -12.21 11.79 0.92
CA SER A 98 -13.34 12.71 0.67
C SER A 98 -13.00 14.18 0.99
N SER A 99 -12.03 14.43 1.85
CA SER A 99 -11.61 15.79 2.23
C SER A 99 -10.52 16.32 1.31
N HIS A 100 -9.56 15.48 0.95
CA HIS A 100 -8.53 15.77 -0.04
C HIS A 100 -9.13 16.01 -1.43
N SER A 101 -10.13 15.23 -1.86
CA SER A 101 -10.82 15.45 -3.14
C SER A 101 -11.61 16.77 -3.21
N LYS A 102 -11.91 17.38 -2.06
CA LYS A 102 -12.53 18.71 -1.94
C LYS A 102 -11.51 19.84 -1.81
N GLY A 103 -10.21 19.55 -1.85
CA GLY A 103 -9.13 20.54 -1.72
C GLY A 103 -8.94 21.09 -0.32
N LEU A 104 -9.50 20.47 0.73
CA LEU A 104 -9.45 20.97 2.10
C LEU A 104 -8.01 21.04 2.65
N ASN A 105 -7.73 22.08 3.45
CA ASN A 105 -6.47 22.28 4.16
C ASN A 105 -6.38 21.32 5.38
N LEU A 106 -5.17 21.07 5.90
CA LEU A 106 -4.92 20.19 7.06
C LEU A 106 -5.80 20.52 8.28
N LYS A 107 -6.02 21.81 8.58
CA LYS A 107 -6.89 22.26 9.68
C LYS A 107 -8.37 21.90 9.44
N GLU A 108 -8.83 22.01 8.20
CA GLU A 108 -10.19 21.68 7.79
C GLU A 108 -10.41 20.16 7.76
N ILE A 109 -9.40 19.40 7.30
CA ILE A 109 -9.36 17.93 7.41
C ILE A 109 -9.42 17.51 8.89
N GLN A 110 -8.70 18.19 9.80
CA GLN A 110 -8.77 17.92 11.25
C GLN A 110 -10.17 18.16 11.80
N ALA A 111 -10.74 19.35 11.56
CA ALA A 111 -12.08 19.70 12.03
C ALA A 111 -13.15 18.73 11.50
N ARG A 112 -13.01 18.29 10.24
CA ARG A 112 -13.91 17.31 9.62
C ARG A 112 -13.73 15.90 10.16
N LEU A 113 -12.50 15.45 10.39
CA LEU A 113 -12.22 14.16 11.03
C LEU A 113 -12.81 14.11 12.45
N TYR A 114 -12.62 15.18 13.23
CA TYR A 114 -13.21 15.30 14.56
C TYR A 114 -14.74 15.23 14.50
N LYS A 115 -15.37 15.91 13.54
CA LYS A 115 -16.84 15.87 13.35
C LYS A 115 -17.36 14.50 12.87
N GLU A 116 -16.61 13.76 12.07
CA GLU A 116 -17.04 12.48 11.50
C GLU A 116 -16.67 11.26 12.35
N THR A 117 -15.70 11.37 13.26
CA THR A 117 -15.17 10.24 14.05
C THR A 117 -15.01 10.49 15.55
N GLU A 118 -15.25 11.72 16.03
CA GLU A 118 -15.04 12.16 17.43
C GLU A 118 -13.60 12.05 17.95
N LEU A 119 -12.65 11.71 17.07
CA LEU A 119 -11.22 11.60 17.38
C LEU A 119 -10.50 12.92 17.07
N ASP A 120 -9.84 13.52 18.08
CA ASP A 120 -8.88 14.59 17.82
C ASP A 120 -7.59 14.00 17.25
N VAL A 121 -7.36 14.26 15.96
CA VAL A 121 -6.21 13.76 15.21
C VAL A 121 -5.27 14.93 14.91
N SER A 122 -4.09 14.93 15.54
CA SER A 122 -3.10 15.99 15.35
C SER A 122 -2.69 16.18 13.87
N ILE A 123 -2.39 17.42 13.48
CA ILE A 123 -1.98 17.78 12.10
C ILE A 123 -0.83 16.88 11.57
N ARG A 124 0.17 16.57 12.40
CA ARG A 124 1.27 15.64 12.04
C ARG A 124 0.77 14.24 11.70
N THR A 125 -0.28 13.77 12.36
CA THR A 125 -0.91 12.47 12.10
C THR A 125 -1.70 12.50 10.79
N ILE A 126 -2.39 13.61 10.49
CA ILE A 126 -3.07 13.81 9.20
C ILE A 126 -2.05 13.84 8.05
N GLN A 127 -0.93 14.56 8.20
CA GLN A 127 0.17 14.56 7.23
C GLN A 127 0.71 13.14 6.99
N ARG A 128 0.94 12.37 8.05
CA ARG A 128 1.36 10.95 7.95
C ARG A 128 0.32 10.11 7.22
N TYR A 129 -0.97 10.29 7.50
CA TYR A 129 -2.06 9.58 6.82
C TYR A 129 -2.17 9.95 5.33
N LEU A 130 -2.00 11.22 4.97
CA LEU A 130 -1.93 11.67 3.57
C LEU A 130 -0.75 11.01 2.84
N GLN A 131 0.44 10.97 3.45
CA GLN A 131 1.61 10.26 2.90
C GLN A 131 1.34 8.77 2.70
N GLN A 132 0.77 8.08 3.70
CA GLN A 132 0.42 6.66 3.62
C GLN A 132 -0.64 6.34 2.54
N LEU A 133 -1.52 7.29 2.23
CA LEU A 133 -2.52 7.18 1.17
C LEU A 133 -2.01 7.69 -0.20
N ASN A 134 -0.72 8.08 -0.30
CA ASN A 134 -0.11 8.72 -1.47
C ASN A 134 -0.82 10.01 -1.95
N LEU A 135 -1.52 10.70 -1.03
CA LEU A 135 -2.25 11.93 -1.30
C LEU A 135 -1.32 13.14 -1.11
N ARG A 136 -0.98 13.81 -2.21
CA ARG A 136 -0.17 15.04 -2.19
C ARG A 136 -1.10 16.24 -2.02
N GLN A 137 -0.90 17.01 -0.97
CA GLN A 137 -1.58 18.30 -0.79
C GLN A 137 -0.84 19.38 -1.59
N GLN A 138 -1.59 20.29 -2.23
CA GLN A 138 -0.99 21.41 -2.95
C GLN A 138 -0.62 22.50 -1.94
N THR A 139 0.61 23.01 -2.02
CA THR A 139 1.09 24.15 -1.24
C THR A 139 0.38 25.42 -1.68
N ASN A 140 -0.14 26.18 -0.71
CA ASN A 140 -0.87 27.42 -0.93
C ASN A 140 -0.23 28.55 -0.12
N ASP A 141 0.69 29.28 -0.74
CA ASP A 141 1.48 30.31 -0.08
C ASP A 141 0.67 31.53 0.37
N LEU A 142 -0.54 31.73 -0.20
CA LEU A 142 -1.53 32.70 0.29
C LEU A 142 -2.16 32.23 1.61
N GLN A 143 -2.61 30.97 1.70
CA GLN A 143 -3.19 30.42 2.95
C GLN A 143 -2.14 30.19 4.05
N ASP A 144 -0.91 29.87 3.67
CA ASP A 144 0.22 29.76 4.60
C ASP A 144 0.72 31.14 5.08
N GLY A 145 0.21 32.24 4.50
CA GLY A 145 0.61 33.62 4.85
C GLY A 145 2.02 34.00 4.40
N LYS A 146 2.67 33.22 3.52
CA LYS A 146 4.02 33.52 3.01
C LYS A 146 4.04 34.66 1.99
N VAL A 147 2.91 34.89 1.33
CA VAL A 147 2.75 35.86 0.23
C VAL A 147 1.44 36.62 0.43
N SER A 148 1.45 37.95 0.34
CA SER A 148 0.22 38.76 0.30
C SER A 148 -0.42 38.74 -1.09
N TRP A 149 -1.73 38.95 -1.16
CA TRP A 149 -2.46 39.18 -2.42
C TRP A 149 -1.82 40.28 -3.27
N ASP A 150 -1.40 41.39 -2.65
CA ASP A 150 -0.77 42.51 -3.35
C ASP A 150 0.52 42.07 -4.05
N LYS A 151 1.31 41.21 -3.40
CA LYS A 151 2.56 40.69 -3.97
C LYS A 151 2.30 39.73 -5.13
N VAL A 152 1.23 38.95 -5.08
CA VAL A 152 0.79 38.14 -6.23
C VAL A 152 0.39 39.02 -7.40
N ILE A 153 -0.36 40.11 -7.16
CA ILE A 153 -0.77 41.07 -8.19
C ILE A 153 0.44 41.76 -8.80
N GLU A 154 1.39 42.22 -7.98
CA GLU A 154 2.67 42.80 -8.41
C GLU A 154 3.45 41.84 -9.31
N CYS A 155 3.63 40.59 -8.90
CA CYS A 155 4.32 39.56 -9.70
C CYS A 155 3.57 39.20 -11.01
N ILE A 156 2.24 39.23 -11.01
CA ILE A 156 1.43 39.05 -12.23
C ILE A 156 1.63 40.22 -13.19
N ASN A 157 1.66 41.46 -12.68
CA ASN A 157 1.87 42.65 -13.48
C ASN A 157 3.28 42.65 -14.08
N HIS A 158 4.32 42.47 -13.26
CA HIS A 158 5.72 42.30 -13.68
C HIS A 158 5.89 41.18 -14.72
N ALA A 159 5.21 40.04 -14.55
CA ALA A 159 5.22 38.97 -15.56
C ALA A 159 4.58 39.36 -16.90
N ARG A 160 3.54 40.20 -16.89
CA ARG A 160 2.89 40.68 -18.11
C ARG A 160 3.71 41.76 -18.81
N THR A 161 4.27 42.71 -18.05
CA THR A 161 5.02 43.86 -18.58
C THR A 161 6.45 43.49 -18.98
N GLU A 162 7.21 42.82 -18.10
CA GLU A 162 8.66 42.64 -18.27
C GLU A 162 9.01 41.29 -18.93
N LEU A 163 8.28 40.22 -18.59
CA LEU A 163 8.45 38.91 -19.27
C LEU A 163 7.60 38.78 -20.55
N LEU A 164 6.90 39.85 -20.95
CA LEU A 164 6.01 39.94 -22.12
C LEU A 164 4.95 38.83 -22.19
N GLN A 165 4.55 38.28 -21.05
CA GLN A 165 3.55 37.20 -20.94
C GLN A 165 2.11 37.76 -20.92
N THR A 166 1.81 38.78 -21.72
CA THR A 166 0.50 39.46 -21.75
C THR A 166 -0.67 38.53 -22.10
N SER A 167 -0.46 37.58 -23.01
CA SER A 167 -1.46 36.56 -23.41
C SER A 167 -1.52 35.34 -22.49
N ALA A 168 -0.74 35.29 -21.40
CA ALA A 168 -0.70 34.14 -20.51
C ALA A 168 -1.99 33.99 -19.69
N GLY A 169 -2.88 33.11 -20.15
CA GLY A 169 -4.03 32.64 -19.38
C GLY A 169 -3.62 31.94 -18.07
N TYR A 170 -4.60 31.73 -17.17
CA TYR A 170 -4.40 31.25 -15.80
C TYR A 170 -3.39 30.09 -15.66
N ARG A 171 -3.47 29.06 -16.52
CA ARG A 171 -2.57 27.89 -16.46
C ARG A 171 -1.10 28.24 -16.75
N SER A 172 -0.85 29.21 -17.62
CA SER A 172 0.50 29.69 -17.92
C SER A 172 1.00 30.63 -16.81
N MET A 173 0.15 31.55 -16.33
CA MET A 173 0.49 32.44 -15.22
C MET A 173 0.83 31.66 -13.93
N HIS A 174 0.08 30.61 -13.59
CA HIS A 174 0.41 29.71 -12.47
C HIS A 174 1.81 29.08 -12.61
N ARG A 175 2.24 28.66 -13.83
CA ARG A 175 3.61 28.17 -14.03
C ARG A 175 4.65 29.26 -13.88
N ILE A 176 4.35 30.48 -14.35
CA ILE A 176 5.25 31.64 -14.26
C ILE A 176 5.47 32.02 -12.79
N LEU A 177 4.39 32.20 -12.02
CA LEU A 177 4.42 32.44 -10.58
C LEU A 177 5.26 31.40 -9.84
N LYS A 178 5.05 30.11 -10.15
CA LYS A 178 5.79 29.01 -9.54
C LYS A 178 7.26 28.92 -9.94
N ARG A 179 7.62 29.28 -11.18
CA ARG A 179 8.99 29.11 -11.71
C ARG A 179 9.89 30.32 -11.48
N PHE A 180 9.36 31.53 -11.62
CA PHE A 180 10.15 32.77 -11.54
C PHE A 180 10.08 33.45 -10.17
N TYR A 181 8.95 33.33 -9.47
CA TYR A 181 8.74 33.99 -8.17
C TYR A 181 8.65 32.99 -7.00
N SER A 182 8.76 31.68 -7.27
CA SER A 182 8.57 30.59 -6.30
C SER A 182 7.22 30.58 -5.58
N ILE A 183 6.19 31.22 -6.14
CA ILE A 183 4.85 31.34 -5.56
C ILE A 183 3.98 30.14 -5.97
N SER A 184 3.52 29.35 -5.01
CA SER A 184 2.59 28.24 -5.20
C SER A 184 1.18 28.60 -4.74
N ILE A 185 0.27 28.74 -5.70
CA ILE A 185 -1.17 28.94 -5.46
C ILE A 185 -1.91 27.77 -6.13
N PRO A 186 -2.78 27.03 -5.41
CA PRO A 186 -3.59 25.95 -5.96
C PRO A 186 -4.48 26.41 -7.12
N ARG A 187 -4.99 25.43 -7.85
CA ARG A 187 -5.84 25.63 -9.02
C ARG A 187 -7.31 25.87 -8.69
#